data_AF-A4FT64-F1
#
_entry.id   AF-A4FT64-F1
#
_cell.length_a   1.000
_cell.length_b   1.000
_cell.length_c   1.000
_cell.angle_alpha   90.00
_cell.angle_beta   90.00
_cell.angle_gamma   90.00
#
_symmetry.space_group_name_H-M   'P 1'
#
loop_
_entity.id
_entity.type
_entity.pdbx_description
1 polymer ?
#
loop_
_entity_poly.entity_id
_entity_poly.type
_entity_poly.pdbx_seq_one_letter_code
_entity_poly.pdbx_strand_id
1 'polypeptide(L)' 'MSTHQPRITMKKFFLCTSLALFAAQAWAAPDMLALAKQKNCLACHAVDAKIVGPAYKAVAEKYAGKPGAEQMLVN' A
#
# COMPACT_ATOMS: atom_id res chain seq x y z
N MET A 1 42.63 16.32 -37.32
CA MET A 1 41.65 17.02 -36.46
C MET A 1 40.35 16.21 -36.52
N SER A 2 40.17 15.18 -35.68
CA SER A 2 39.56 15.29 -34.34
C SER A 2 38.38 16.26 -34.31
N THR A 3 37.16 15.74 -34.24
CA THR A 3 36.36 15.81 -33.00
C THR A 3 34.99 15.13 -33.15
N HIS A 4 34.75 14.25 -32.17
CA HIS A 4 33.48 14.02 -31.48
C HIS A 4 32.24 13.42 -32.17
N GLN A 5 31.95 12.21 -31.69
CA GLN A 5 30.63 11.57 -31.69
C GLN A 5 29.52 12.44 -31.09
N PRO A 6 28.25 12.14 -31.45
CA PRO A 6 27.19 12.03 -30.46
C PRO A 6 26.51 10.65 -30.53
N ARG A 7 27.19 9.60 -30.06
CA ARG A 7 26.58 8.29 -29.73
C ARG A 7 25.66 8.37 -28.49
N ILE A 8 25.48 9.57 -27.94
CA ILE A 8 24.88 9.87 -26.64
C ILE A 8 23.34 10.03 -26.73
N THR A 9 22.80 10.28 -27.93
CA THR A 9 21.36 10.59 -28.12
C THR A 9 20.46 9.35 -28.18
N MET A 10 20.99 8.19 -28.59
CA MET A 10 20.19 6.96 -28.78
C MET A 10 20.03 6.13 -27.49
N LYS A 11 20.98 6.25 -26.54
CA LYS A 11 20.99 5.49 -25.28
C LYS A 11 19.95 5.99 -24.27
N LYS A 12 19.57 7.27 -24.38
CA LYS A 12 18.56 7.91 -23.52
C LYS A 12 17.13 7.55 -23.94
N PHE A 13 16.91 7.24 -25.22
CA PHE A 13 15.60 6.85 -25.73
C PHE A 13 15.24 5.40 -25.34
N PHE A 14 16.23 4.52 -25.25
CA PHE A 14 16.05 3.13 -24.83
C PHE A 14 15.91 2.92 -23.31
N LEU A 15 16.15 3.97 -22.50
CA LEU A 15 16.16 3.87 -21.03
C LEU A 15 14.83 4.24 -20.37
N CYS A 16 13.85 4.76 -21.13
CA CYS A 16 12.58 5.24 -20.57
C CYS A 16 11.41 4.25 -20.62
N THR A 17 11.52 3.13 -21.35
CA THR A 17 10.39 2.20 -21.57
C THR A 17 10.29 1.05 -20.55
N SER A 18 11.27 0.86 -19.66
CA SER A 18 11.30 -0.28 -18.73
C SER A 18 10.63 -0.02 -17.37
N LEU A 19 10.24 1.22 -17.03
CA LEU A 19 9.75 1.56 -15.69
C LEU A 19 8.23 1.44 -15.50
N ALA A 20 7.47 1.13 -16.56
CA ALA A 20 6.00 1.11 -16.51
C ALA A 20 5.39 -0.20 -15.96
N LEU A 21 6.18 -1.26 -15.73
CA LEU A 21 5.65 -2.59 -15.37
C LEU A 21 5.50 -2.86 -13.86
N PHE A 22 5.90 -1.95 -12.97
CA PHE A 22 5.91 -2.21 -11.52
C PHE A 22 4.69 -1.70 -10.75
N ALA A 23 3.73 -1.03 -11.40
CA ALA A 23 2.64 -0.32 -10.70
C ALA A 23 1.44 -1.19 -10.29
N ALA A 24 1.41 -2.49 -10.59
CA ALA A 24 0.19 -3.30 -10.45
C ALA A 24 0.34 -4.58 -9.62
N GLN A 25 1.19 -4.58 -8.59
CA GLN A 25 1.17 -5.64 -7.57
C GLN A 25 0.00 -5.37 -6.60
N ALA A 26 -1.24 -5.47 -7.07
CA ALA A 26 -2.40 -5.54 -6.21
C ALA A 26 -2.54 -6.99 -5.73
N TRP A 27 -1.92 -7.34 -4.60
CA TRP A 27 -2.19 -8.60 -3.95
C TRP A 27 -3.68 -8.67 -3.63
N ALA A 28 -4.32 -9.79 -3.97
CA ALA A 28 -5.69 -10.05 -3.54
C ALA A 28 -5.73 -9.96 -2.00
N ALA A 29 -6.41 -8.95 -1.48
CA ALA A 29 -6.56 -8.82 -0.04
C ALA A 29 -7.39 -10.00 0.46
N PRO A 30 -6.96 -10.71 1.52
CA PRO A 30 -7.79 -11.74 2.13
C PRO A 30 -9.10 -11.13 2.62
N ASP A 31 -10.15 -11.95 2.73
CA ASP A 31 -11.41 -11.51 3.35
C ASP A 31 -11.17 -11.20 4.83
N MET A 32 -10.87 -9.94 5.11
CA MET A 32 -10.54 -9.45 6.45
C MET A 32 -11.73 -9.55 7.41
N LEU A 33 -12.96 -9.55 6.89
CA LEU A 33 -14.16 -9.63 7.71
C LEU A 33 -14.35 -11.08 8.20
N ALA A 34 -14.12 -12.06 7.34
CA ALA A 34 -14.07 -13.47 7.72
C ALA A 34 -12.96 -13.73 8.77
N LEU A 35 -11.77 -13.17 8.58
CA LEU A 35 -10.67 -13.30 9.54
C LEU A 35 -10.99 -12.64 10.89
N ALA A 36 -11.50 -11.41 10.87
CA ALA A 36 -11.92 -10.68 12.08
C ALA A 36 -12.99 -11.45 12.86
N LYS A 37 -13.89 -12.13 12.16
CA LYS A 37 -14.86 -13.05 12.78
C LYS A 37 -14.19 -14.28 13.37
N GLN A 38 -13.35 -14.97 12.59
CA GLN A 38 -12.65 -16.18 13.04
C GLN A 38 -11.73 -15.96 14.25
N LYS A 39 -11.15 -14.76 14.37
CA LYS A 39 -10.27 -14.37 15.48
C LYS A 39 -11.00 -13.61 16.59
N ASN A 40 -12.34 -13.60 16.58
CA ASN A 40 -13.18 -12.93 17.57
C ASN A 40 -12.91 -11.43 17.76
N CYS A 41 -12.29 -10.77 16.79
CA CYS A 41 -12.06 -9.33 16.84
C CYS A 41 -13.40 -8.55 16.90
N LEU A 42 -14.43 -9.12 16.26
CA LEU A 42 -15.78 -8.55 16.23
C LEU A 42 -16.52 -8.58 17.58
N ALA A 43 -15.96 -9.25 18.59
CA ALA A 43 -16.50 -9.18 19.96
C ALA A 43 -16.25 -7.80 20.61
N CYS A 44 -15.17 -7.12 20.21
CA CYS A 44 -14.78 -5.83 20.79
C CYS A 44 -14.84 -4.68 19.79
N HIS A 45 -14.72 -4.94 18.48
CA HIS A 45 -14.65 -3.94 17.43
C HIS A 45 -15.71 -4.18 16.37
N ALA A 46 -16.45 -3.14 15.97
CA ALA A 46 -17.29 -3.20 14.77
C ALA A 46 -16.67 -2.38 13.63
N VAL A 47 -17.22 -2.52 12.42
CA VAL A 47 -16.74 -1.78 11.25
C VAL A 47 -16.95 -0.27 11.42
N ASP A 48 -18.11 0.11 11.91
CA ASP A 48 -18.61 1.50 11.91
C ASP A 48 -19.15 1.97 13.26
N ALA A 49 -19.37 1.06 14.21
CA ALA A 49 -19.82 1.40 15.56
C ALA A 49 -18.73 1.13 16.61
N LYS A 50 -18.74 1.94 17.67
CA LYS A 50 -17.96 1.67 18.88
C LYS A 50 -18.71 0.63 19.73
N ILE A 51 -18.04 -0.45 20.11
CA ILE A 51 -18.57 -1.46 21.03
C ILE A 51 -17.78 -1.37 22.34
N VAL A 52 -16.69 -2.13 22.45
CA VAL A 52 -15.70 -2.00 23.52
C VAL A 52 -14.55 -1.12 23.03
N GLY A 53 -13.94 -1.53 21.91
CA GLY A 53 -12.92 -0.78 21.20
C GLY A 53 -13.51 0.17 20.14
N PRO A 54 -12.65 1.04 19.56
CA PRO A 54 -13.07 1.92 18.47
C PRO A 54 -13.53 1.14 17.24
N ALA A 55 -14.43 1.74 16.46
CA ALA A 55 -14.80 1.23 15.14
C ALA A 55 -13.58 1.17 14.21
N TYR A 56 -13.51 0.18 13.33
CA TYR A 56 -12.42 0.09 12.34
C TYR A 56 -12.32 1.35 11.47
N LYS A 57 -13.46 1.96 11.10
CA LYS A 57 -13.47 3.25 10.39
C LYS A 57 -12.81 4.38 11.18
N ALA A 58 -13.07 4.47 12.49
CA ALA A 58 -12.45 5.47 13.34
C ALA A 58 -10.92 5.26 13.47
N VAL A 59 -10.46 4.00 13.49
CA VAL A 59 -9.02 3.69 13.43
C VAL A 59 -8.44 4.10 12.08
N ALA A 60 -9.11 3.77 10.97
CA ALA A 60 -8.67 4.14 9.63
C ALA A 60 -8.55 5.67 9.47
N GLU A 61 -9.53 6.43 9.95
CA GLU A 61 -9.51 7.90 9.95
C GLU A 61 -8.36 8.45 10.81
N LYS A 62 -8.16 7.93 12.02
CA LYS A 62 -7.09 8.36 12.92
C LYS A 62 -5.69 8.15 12.32
N TYR A 63 -5.51 7.08 11.54
CA TYR A 63 -4.21 6.69 10.99
C TYR A 63 -4.04 7.00 9.49
N ALA A 64 -5.05 7.61 8.86
CA ALA A 64 -4.98 8.01 7.45
C ALA A 64 -3.74 8.87 7.17
N GLY A 65 -2.95 8.46 6.18
CA GLY A 65 -1.74 9.15 5.75
C GLY A 65 -0.56 9.10 6.74
N LYS A 66 -0.67 8.37 7.87
CA LYS A 66 0.45 8.23 8.80
C LYS A 66 1.43 7.17 8.29
N PRO A 67 2.69 7.54 7.98
CA PRO A 67 3.69 6.57 7.57
C PRO A 67 3.93 5.58 8.73
N GLY A 68 4.03 4.29 8.41
CA GLY A 68 4.27 3.24 9.39
C GLY A 68 3.04 2.79 10.20
N ALA A 69 1.85 3.30 9.90
CA ALA A 69 0.63 2.95 10.63
C ALA A 69 0.34 1.44 10.61
N GLU A 70 0.59 0.77 9.50
CA GLU A 70 0.39 -0.68 9.39
C GLU A 70 1.31 -1.43 10.37
N GLN A 71 2.62 -1.17 10.36
CA GLN A 71 3.56 -1.84 11.27
C GLN A 71 3.23 -1.57 12.75
N MET A 72 2.76 -0.36 13.06
CA MET A 72 2.35 -0.01 14.42
C MET A 72 1.10 -0.77 14.88
N LEU A 73 0.12 -0.96 14.00
CA LEU A 73 -1.17 -1.54 14.36
C LEU A 73 -1.18 -3.07 14.36
N VAL A 74 -0.19 -3.72 13.76
CA VAL A 74 -0.05 -5.20 13.75
C VAL A 74 0.77 -5.77 14.92
N ASN A 75 1.39 -4.91 15.75
CA ASN A 75 2.22 -5.29 16.89
C ASN A 75 1.41 -5.38 18.19
#